data_AF-A0A953SK78-F1
#
_entry.id   AF-A0A953SK78-F1
#
_cell.length_a   1.000
_cell.length_b   1.000
_cell.length_c   1.000
_cell.angle_alpha   90.00
_cell.angle_beta   90.00
_cell.angle_gamma   90.00
#
_symmetry.space_group_name_H-M   'P 1'
#
loop_
_entity.id
_entity.type
_entity.pdbx_description
1 polymer ?
#
loop_
_entity_poly.entity_id
_entity_poly.type
_entity_poly.pdbx_seq_one_letter_code
_entity_poly.pdbx_strand_id
1 'polypeptide(L)'
;IGRLRPILRRAAPEDAEAVEHLDPQLRSCIFVLFILGSLWEATKPLLLAFRALGTRAVGLDLRYWNTSKPDDPPTPWERFPRSLMNLLHHHMGDEQATDAELDGLRTQFASFCLDRLKTRQRRAAPPITDEDLVESDPAWREGFIQAARALHVNPGGKGHRILHWTSQHDPDEAVRELATKAYTELRHQPRLPQGLSPRRTVFDAFWWLRQAHLSSLGEPIDEAGASRTREQEARRTTEAESH
;
A
#
# COMPACT_ATOMS: atom_id res chain seq x y z
N ILE A 1 -9.36 -8.10 11.49
CA ILE A 1 -7.89 -7.91 11.46
C ILE A 1 -7.19 -8.35 12.74
N GLY A 2 -7.60 -7.91 13.94
CA GLY A 2 -6.91 -8.29 15.18
C GLY A 2 -6.70 -9.79 15.37
N ARG A 3 -7.71 -10.62 15.05
CA ARG A 3 -7.62 -12.10 15.10
C ARG A 3 -6.76 -12.72 13.99
N LEU A 4 -6.71 -12.11 12.80
CA LEU A 4 -5.92 -12.61 11.67
C LEU A 4 -4.43 -12.29 11.83
N ARG A 5 -4.10 -11.16 12.45
CA ARG A 5 -2.71 -10.66 12.48
C ARG A 5 -1.68 -11.66 13.02
N PRO A 6 -1.92 -12.41 14.11
CA PRO A 6 -0.96 -13.42 14.58
C PRO A 6 -0.75 -14.54 13.56
N ILE A 7 -1.83 -15.00 12.91
CA ILE A 7 -1.81 -16.03 11.87
C ILE A 7 -1.02 -15.54 10.66
N LEU A 8 -1.30 -14.32 10.19
CA LEU A 8 -0.62 -13.72 9.02
C LEU A 8 0.87 -13.47 9.27
N ARG A 9 1.26 -13.08 10.49
CA ARG A 9 2.67 -12.85 10.82
C ARG A 9 3.49 -14.13 10.82
N ARG A 10 2.90 -15.24 11.25
CA ARG A 10 3.54 -16.55 11.20
C ARG A 10 3.53 -17.11 9.78
N ALA A 11 2.36 -17.05 9.13
CA ALA A 11 2.09 -17.54 7.78
C ALA A 11 2.74 -18.90 7.47
N ALA A 12 2.69 -19.81 8.44
CA ALA A 12 3.21 -21.15 8.28
C ALA A 12 2.25 -21.99 7.41
N PRO A 13 2.71 -23.13 6.83
CA PRO A 13 1.83 -23.99 6.03
C PRO A 13 0.54 -24.40 6.76
N GLU A 14 0.61 -24.67 8.07
CA GLU A 14 -0.55 -25.00 8.91
C GLU A 14 -1.53 -23.82 9.11
N ASP A 15 -1.09 -22.59 8.89
CA ASP A 15 -1.95 -21.40 8.96
C ASP A 15 -2.83 -21.23 7.73
N ALA A 16 -2.51 -21.93 6.62
CA ALA A 16 -3.24 -21.81 5.37
C ALA A 16 -4.72 -22.21 5.54
N GLU A 17 -4.98 -23.32 6.23
CA GLU A 17 -6.34 -23.80 6.51
C GLU A 17 -7.12 -22.82 7.39
N ALA A 18 -6.46 -22.23 8.39
CA ALA A 18 -7.08 -21.22 9.25
C ALA A 18 -7.46 -19.95 8.46
N VAL A 19 -6.62 -19.53 7.52
CA VAL A 19 -6.93 -18.40 6.62
C VAL A 19 -8.07 -18.74 5.67
N GLU A 20 -8.11 -19.97 5.14
CA GLU A 20 -9.23 -20.43 4.30
C GLU A 20 -10.55 -20.44 5.05
N HIS A 21 -10.55 -20.94 6.29
CA HIS A 21 -11.74 -20.95 7.14
C HIS A 21 -12.26 -19.54 7.46
N LEU A 22 -11.35 -18.57 7.65
CA LEU A 22 -11.72 -17.19 7.99
C LEU A 22 -12.04 -16.32 6.76
N ASP A 23 -11.73 -16.77 5.54
CA ASP A 23 -11.89 -16.00 4.31
C ASP A 23 -13.34 -15.57 4.03
N PRO A 24 -14.37 -16.42 4.15
CA PRO A 24 -15.75 -16.01 3.91
C PRO A 24 -16.20 -14.88 4.85
N GLN A 25 -15.78 -14.95 6.11
CA GLN A 25 -16.07 -13.91 7.11
C GLN A 25 -15.34 -12.61 6.79
N LEU A 26 -14.08 -12.70 6.37
CA LEU A 26 -13.29 -11.54 5.96
C LEU A 26 -13.94 -10.85 4.74
N ARG A 27 -14.31 -11.61 3.71
CA ARG A 27 -15.00 -11.07 2.52
C ARG A 27 -16.33 -10.42 2.86
N SER A 28 -17.12 -11.05 3.73
CA SER A 28 -18.39 -10.49 4.20
C SER A 28 -18.17 -9.15 4.93
N CYS A 29 -17.16 -9.07 5.81
CA CYS A 29 -16.79 -7.82 6.47
C CYS A 29 -16.37 -6.73 5.47
N ILE A 30 -15.54 -7.07 4.48
CA ILE A 30 -15.08 -6.13 3.46
C ILE A 30 -16.26 -5.62 2.62
N PHE A 31 -17.15 -6.52 2.22
CA PHE A 31 -18.37 -6.17 1.48
C PHE A 31 -19.26 -5.21 2.29
N VAL A 32 -19.49 -5.49 3.58
CA VAL A 32 -20.28 -4.60 4.44
C VAL A 32 -19.61 -3.23 4.60
N LEU A 33 -18.29 -3.18 4.78
CA LEU A 33 -17.53 -1.92 4.87
C LEU A 33 -17.60 -1.13 3.56
N PHE A 34 -17.62 -1.82 2.42
CA PHE A 34 -17.75 -1.17 1.12
C PHE A 34 -19.16 -0.59 0.92
N ILE A 35 -20.21 -1.36 1.21
CA ILE A 35 -21.60 -0.96 1.00
C ILE A 35 -22.06 0.15 1.97
N LEU A 36 -21.64 0.08 3.24
CA LEU A 36 -22.08 1.01 4.28
C LEU A 36 -21.08 2.14 4.57
N GLY A 37 -19.87 2.04 4.02
CA GLY A 37 -18.76 2.95 4.29
C GLY A 37 -18.18 3.54 3.02
N SER A 38 -16.85 3.63 2.95
CA SER A 38 -16.12 4.06 1.76
C SER A 38 -15.22 2.97 1.17
N LEU A 39 -14.80 3.17 -0.08
CA LEU A 39 -13.78 2.32 -0.72
C LEU A 39 -12.50 2.23 0.11
N TRP A 40 -12.11 3.31 0.80
CA TRP A 40 -10.98 3.28 1.72
C TRP A 40 -11.24 2.41 2.95
N GLU A 41 -12.42 2.49 3.55
CA GLU A 41 -12.78 1.67 4.72
C GLU A 41 -12.78 0.18 4.40
N ALA A 42 -13.12 -0.20 3.16
CA ALA A 42 -13.03 -1.57 2.68
C ALA A 42 -11.60 -2.02 2.31
N THR A 43 -10.77 -1.14 1.72
CA THR A 43 -9.38 -1.47 1.30
C THR A 43 -8.39 -1.48 2.47
N LYS A 44 -8.56 -0.59 3.45
CA LYS A 44 -7.63 -0.47 4.60
C LYS A 44 -7.44 -1.77 5.39
N PRO A 45 -8.48 -2.56 5.74
CA PRO A 45 -8.30 -3.85 6.39
C PRO A 45 -7.47 -4.84 5.56
N LEU A 46 -7.66 -4.87 4.24
CA LEU A 46 -6.88 -5.72 3.34
C LEU A 46 -5.43 -5.28 3.28
N LEU A 47 -5.16 -3.98 3.26
CA LEU A 47 -3.80 -3.45 3.31
C LEU A 47 -3.10 -3.79 4.64
N LEU A 48 -3.82 -3.68 5.77
CA LEU A 48 -3.31 -4.08 7.08
C LEU A 48 -3.06 -5.59 7.18
N ALA A 49 -3.86 -6.40 6.48
CA ALA A 49 -3.63 -7.84 6.38
C ALA A 49 -2.38 -8.12 5.53
N PHE A 50 -2.26 -7.48 4.36
CA PHE A 50 -1.11 -7.60 3.47
C PHE A 50 0.20 -7.23 4.18
N ARG A 51 0.25 -6.07 4.85
CA ARG A 51 1.41 -5.67 5.66
C ARG A 51 1.77 -6.68 6.74
N ALA A 52 0.77 -7.35 7.33
CA ALA A 52 1.00 -8.29 8.42
C ALA A 52 1.55 -9.64 7.97
N LEU A 53 1.58 -9.94 6.66
CA LEU A 53 2.06 -11.21 6.14
C LEU A 53 3.57 -11.37 6.37
N GLY A 54 3.95 -12.44 7.05
CA GLY A 54 5.35 -12.84 7.23
C GLY A 54 5.90 -13.71 6.11
N THR A 55 5.16 -13.83 4.99
CA THR A 55 5.55 -14.63 3.83
C THR A 55 5.20 -13.91 2.54
N ARG A 56 5.80 -14.35 1.44
CA ARG A 56 5.56 -13.79 0.10
C ARG A 56 4.07 -13.89 -0.24
N ALA A 57 3.52 -12.86 -0.86
CA ALA A 57 2.11 -12.81 -1.29
C ALA A 57 1.94 -12.23 -2.70
N VAL A 58 3.04 -11.92 -3.36
CA VAL A 58 3.12 -11.43 -4.74
C VAL A 58 4.24 -12.18 -5.47
N GLY A 59 4.24 -12.12 -6.79
CA GLY A 59 5.34 -12.64 -7.59
C GLY A 59 6.61 -11.83 -7.37
N LEU A 60 7.77 -12.36 -7.77
CA LEU A 60 9.03 -11.58 -7.71
C LEU A 60 9.00 -10.39 -8.70
N ASP A 61 8.15 -10.47 -9.71
CA ASP A 61 7.76 -9.40 -10.63
C ASP A 61 6.57 -8.54 -10.11
N LEU A 62 6.26 -8.64 -8.81
CA LEU A 62 5.23 -7.90 -8.07
C LEU A 62 3.78 -8.10 -8.53
N ARG A 63 3.51 -9.05 -9.44
CA ARG A 63 2.13 -9.39 -9.81
C ARG A 63 1.38 -9.98 -8.61
N TYR A 64 0.06 -9.81 -8.58
CA TYR A 64 -0.81 -10.41 -7.56
C TYR A 64 -1.75 -11.48 -8.13
N TRP A 65 -1.58 -11.84 -9.41
CA TRP A 65 -2.35 -12.87 -10.10
C TRP A 65 -1.44 -14.02 -10.54
N ASN A 66 -2.02 -15.20 -10.68
CA ASN A 66 -1.32 -16.41 -11.11
C ASN A 66 -1.22 -16.44 -12.65
N THR A 67 -0.10 -16.98 -13.16
CA THR A 67 0.17 -17.15 -14.60
C THR A 67 0.76 -18.53 -14.93
N SER A 68 0.73 -19.47 -13.97
CA SER A 68 1.41 -20.75 -13.99
C SER A 68 2.95 -20.67 -14.09
N LYS A 69 3.55 -19.60 -13.57
CA LYS A 69 5.02 -19.45 -13.48
C LYS A 69 5.53 -19.89 -12.10
N PRO A 70 6.81 -20.35 -11.99
CA PRO A 70 7.37 -20.81 -10.71
C PRO A 70 7.37 -19.76 -9.60
N ASP A 71 7.55 -18.50 -9.99
CA ASP A 71 7.58 -17.35 -9.08
C ASP A 71 6.20 -16.72 -8.89
N ASP A 72 5.11 -17.40 -9.27
CA ASP A 72 3.76 -16.89 -9.04
C ASP A 72 3.51 -16.59 -7.55
N PRO A 73 2.58 -15.67 -7.25
CA PRO A 73 2.16 -15.38 -5.89
C PRO A 73 1.70 -16.66 -5.17
N PRO A 74 2.22 -16.98 -3.98
CA PRO A 74 1.91 -18.24 -3.32
C PRO A 74 0.50 -18.23 -2.70
N THR A 75 -0.22 -19.35 -2.86
CA THR A 75 -1.50 -19.61 -2.21
C THR A 75 -1.26 -20.05 -0.75
N PRO A 76 -2.09 -19.62 0.22
CA PRO A 76 -3.28 -18.77 0.09
C PRO A 76 -3.05 -17.26 0.23
N TRP A 77 -1.80 -16.82 0.37
CA TRP A 77 -1.44 -15.48 0.84
C TRP A 77 -1.69 -14.38 -0.20
N GLU A 78 -1.58 -14.73 -1.47
CA GLU A 78 -1.85 -13.83 -2.59
C GLU A 78 -3.29 -13.31 -2.65
N ARG A 79 -4.23 -13.94 -1.95
CA ARG A 79 -5.62 -13.47 -1.86
C ARG A 79 -5.74 -12.05 -1.30
N PHE A 80 -4.84 -11.62 -0.39
CA PHE A 80 -4.92 -10.30 0.23
C PHE A 80 -4.61 -9.17 -0.77
N PRO A 81 -3.44 -9.14 -1.42
CA PRO A 81 -3.19 -8.15 -2.47
C PRO A 81 -4.15 -8.31 -3.64
N ARG A 82 -4.53 -9.53 -4.03
CA ARG A 82 -5.51 -9.75 -5.10
C ARG A 82 -6.89 -9.17 -4.79
N SER A 83 -7.44 -9.43 -3.61
CA SER A 83 -8.75 -8.90 -3.21
C SER A 83 -8.74 -7.39 -3.13
N LEU A 84 -7.64 -6.80 -2.65
CA LEU A 84 -7.44 -5.36 -2.61
C LEU A 84 -7.49 -4.77 -4.02
N MET A 85 -6.72 -5.33 -4.94
CA MET A 85 -6.60 -4.81 -6.30
C MET A 85 -7.87 -5.05 -7.11
N ASN A 86 -8.58 -6.16 -6.89
CA ASN A 86 -9.89 -6.41 -7.50
C ASN A 86 -10.94 -5.40 -7.05
N LEU A 87 -10.96 -5.05 -5.75
CA LEU A 87 -11.89 -4.05 -5.22
C LEU A 87 -11.64 -2.68 -5.87
N LEU A 88 -10.37 -2.28 -6.01
CA LEU A 88 -10.00 -1.04 -6.71
C LEU A 88 -10.33 -1.09 -8.19
N HIS A 89 -10.03 -2.20 -8.88
CA HIS A 89 -10.33 -2.32 -10.29
C HIS A 89 -11.83 -2.24 -10.58
N HIS A 90 -12.66 -2.87 -9.75
CA HIS A 90 -14.11 -2.92 -9.93
C HIS A 90 -14.79 -1.60 -9.63
N HIS A 91 -14.35 -0.89 -8.58
CA HIS A 91 -15.04 0.33 -8.12
C HIS A 91 -14.42 1.65 -8.58
N MET A 92 -13.28 1.60 -9.28
CA MET A 92 -12.68 2.77 -9.95
C MET A 92 -12.85 2.71 -11.48
N GLY A 93 -13.77 1.85 -11.96
CA GLY A 93 -13.97 1.54 -13.39
C GLY A 93 -14.47 2.72 -14.23
N ASP A 94 -15.35 3.55 -13.67
CA ASP A 94 -16.10 4.58 -14.42
C ASP A 94 -15.49 6.00 -14.32
N GLU A 95 -14.32 6.17 -13.70
CA GLU A 95 -13.81 7.49 -13.34
C GLU A 95 -12.70 8.00 -14.26
N GLN A 96 -13.12 8.54 -15.41
CA GLN A 96 -12.40 9.60 -16.11
C GLN A 96 -13.08 10.98 -15.93
N ALA A 97 -14.28 11.06 -15.36
CA ALA A 97 -15.12 12.26 -15.42
C ALA A 97 -15.15 13.16 -14.17
N THR A 98 -15.02 12.65 -12.94
CA THR A 98 -15.11 13.48 -11.71
C THR A 98 -14.19 13.00 -10.58
N ASP A 99 -13.13 13.75 -10.30
CA ASP A 99 -12.07 13.49 -9.28
C ASP A 99 -12.55 13.47 -7.81
N ALA A 100 -13.83 13.74 -7.52
CA ALA A 100 -14.26 14.01 -6.13
C ALA A 100 -14.13 12.79 -5.19
N GLU A 101 -14.49 11.59 -5.63
CA GLU A 101 -14.41 10.39 -4.78
C GLU A 101 -12.97 9.83 -4.72
N LEU A 102 -12.23 9.91 -5.84
CA LEU A 102 -10.81 9.53 -5.89
C LEU A 102 -9.92 10.45 -5.05
N ASP A 103 -10.21 11.75 -4.98
CA ASP A 103 -9.48 12.65 -4.10
C ASP A 103 -9.64 12.28 -2.62
N GLY A 104 -10.86 11.89 -2.22
CA GLY A 104 -11.14 11.36 -0.88
C GLY A 104 -10.32 10.11 -0.57
N LEU A 105 -10.33 9.12 -1.47
CA LEU A 105 -9.53 7.90 -1.36
C LEU A 105 -8.02 8.21 -1.27
N ARG A 106 -7.50 9.03 -2.20
CA ARG A 106 -6.07 9.42 -2.22
C ARG A 106 -5.68 10.16 -0.93
N THR A 107 -6.52 11.05 -0.44
CA THR A 107 -6.30 11.78 0.82
C THR A 107 -6.25 10.86 2.02
N GLN A 108 -7.20 9.92 2.13
CA GLN A 108 -7.25 8.97 3.23
C GLN A 108 -6.09 7.97 3.18
N PHE A 109 -5.72 7.51 1.99
CA PHE A 109 -4.58 6.63 1.79
C PHE A 109 -3.26 7.32 2.11
N ALA A 110 -3.04 8.55 1.62
CA ALA A 110 -1.85 9.32 1.95
C ALA A 110 -1.74 9.59 3.45
N SER A 111 -2.88 9.89 4.11
CA SER A 111 -2.93 10.05 5.57
C SER A 111 -2.51 8.78 6.28
N PHE A 112 -3.00 7.63 5.84
CA PHE A 112 -2.63 6.34 6.41
C PHE A 112 -1.14 6.06 6.28
N CYS A 113 -0.55 6.25 5.09
CA CYS A 113 0.88 6.07 4.86
C CYS A 113 1.71 6.97 5.78
N LEU A 114 1.39 8.26 5.84
CA LEU A 114 2.10 9.22 6.69
C LEU A 114 1.93 8.92 8.18
N ASP A 115 0.77 8.42 8.61
CA ASP A 115 0.54 8.00 9.99
C ASP A 115 1.40 6.81 10.41
N ARG A 116 1.89 5.99 9.46
CA ARG A 116 2.82 4.88 9.75
C ARG A 116 4.22 5.36 10.11
N LEU A 117 4.60 6.56 9.67
CA LEU A 117 5.93 7.15 9.92
C LEU A 117 6.04 7.84 11.29
N LYS A 118 4.92 7.95 12.02
CA LYS A 118 4.88 8.58 13.33
C LYS A 118 5.43 7.66 14.40
N THR A 119 5.82 8.24 15.52
CA THR A 119 6.09 7.51 16.76
C THR A 119 4.80 6.96 17.36
N ARG A 120 4.87 5.79 18.01
CA ARG A 120 3.76 5.19 18.77
C ARG A 120 3.36 6.07 19.95
N GLN A 121 4.36 6.67 20.59
CA GLN A 121 4.19 7.59 21.71
C GLN A 121 4.55 9.00 21.27
N ARG A 122 3.71 9.99 21.61
CA ARG A 122 3.93 11.41 21.28
C ARG A 122 5.21 12.02 21.86
N ARG A 123 5.89 11.33 22.79
CA ARG A 123 7.04 11.83 23.56
C ARG A 123 8.33 11.02 23.37
N ALA A 124 8.45 10.19 22.33
CA ALA A 124 9.72 9.56 22.03
C ALA A 124 10.78 10.65 21.79
N ALA A 125 11.80 10.67 22.63
CA ALA A 125 12.89 11.63 22.55
C ALA A 125 14.03 11.00 21.74
N PRO A 126 14.70 11.75 20.86
CA PRO A 126 15.86 11.23 20.13
C PRO A 126 16.95 10.70 21.08
N PRO A 127 17.70 9.66 20.70
CA PRO A 127 17.60 8.94 19.42
C PRO A 127 16.37 8.01 19.37
N ILE A 128 15.66 8.04 18.24
CA ILE A 128 14.48 7.20 17.99
C ILE A 128 14.96 5.83 17.51
N THR A 129 14.37 4.74 17.99
CA THR A 129 14.59 3.39 17.44
C THR A 129 13.38 2.90 16.63
N ASP A 130 13.54 1.79 15.92
CA ASP A 130 12.47 1.17 15.15
C ASP A 130 11.25 0.81 16.01
N GLU A 131 11.47 0.42 17.27
CA GLU A 131 10.41 0.03 18.21
C GLU A 131 9.54 1.21 18.66
N ASP A 132 10.08 2.43 18.61
CA ASP A 132 9.37 3.66 18.93
C ASP A 132 8.37 4.05 17.83
N LEU A 133 8.52 3.51 16.63
CA LEU A 133 7.75 3.89 15.44
C LEU A 133 6.52 3.01 15.21
N VAL A 134 5.46 3.60 14.64
CA VAL A 134 4.22 2.89 14.33
C VAL A 134 4.49 1.74 13.35
N GLU A 135 5.25 2.02 12.29
CA GLU A 135 5.89 1.02 11.45
C GLU A 135 7.35 0.88 11.87
N SER A 136 7.75 -0.30 12.33
CA SER A 136 9.12 -0.56 12.80
C SER A 136 10.06 -1.02 11.69
N ASP A 137 9.52 -1.44 10.55
CA ASP A 137 10.31 -2.00 9.46
C ASP A 137 10.74 -0.88 8.48
N PRO A 138 12.05 -0.69 8.25
CA PRO A 138 12.55 0.37 7.35
C PRO A 138 12.03 0.21 5.92
N ALA A 139 11.98 -1.01 5.38
CA ALA A 139 11.52 -1.25 4.01
C ALA A 139 10.05 -0.83 3.83
N TRP A 140 9.22 -1.06 4.84
CA TRP A 140 7.84 -0.58 4.84
C TRP A 140 7.72 0.93 5.03
N ARG A 141 8.58 1.55 5.84
CA ARG A 141 8.63 3.03 5.95
C ARG A 141 9.00 3.68 4.61
N GLU A 142 9.98 3.14 3.90
CA GLU A 142 10.29 3.57 2.53
C GLU A 142 9.09 3.41 1.59
N GLY A 143 8.45 2.24 1.61
CA GLY A 143 7.23 1.97 0.85
C GLY A 143 6.11 2.97 1.13
N PHE A 144 5.87 3.30 2.41
CA PHE A 144 4.87 4.29 2.79
C PHE A 144 5.23 5.70 2.33
N ILE A 145 6.50 6.09 2.36
CA ILE A 145 6.94 7.39 1.81
C ILE A 145 6.70 7.43 0.30
N GLN A 146 7.12 6.39 -0.45
CA GLN A 146 6.91 6.33 -1.89
C GLN A 146 5.43 6.31 -2.27
N ALA A 147 4.62 5.54 -1.53
CA ALA A 147 3.17 5.51 -1.72
C ALA A 147 2.53 6.88 -1.46
N ALA A 148 2.92 7.57 -0.39
CA ALA A 148 2.42 8.92 -0.10
C ALA A 148 2.81 9.93 -1.20
N ARG A 149 4.02 9.85 -1.74
CA ARG A 149 4.46 10.66 -2.89
C ARG A 149 3.63 10.39 -4.13
N ALA A 150 3.44 9.11 -4.47
CA ALA A 150 2.72 8.67 -5.66
C ALA A 150 1.26 9.17 -5.70
N LEU A 151 0.63 9.38 -4.54
CA LEU A 151 -0.76 9.84 -4.45
C LEU A 151 -0.97 11.32 -4.78
N HIS A 152 0.11 12.12 -4.81
CA HIS A 152 0.06 13.56 -5.13
C HIS A 152 -0.95 14.37 -4.30
N VAL A 153 -1.05 14.06 -2.99
CA VAL A 153 -1.92 14.78 -2.05
C VAL A 153 -1.14 15.12 -0.78
N ASN A 154 -1.32 16.34 -0.26
CA ASN A 154 -0.82 16.75 1.06
C ASN A 154 -1.99 16.83 2.05
N PRO A 155 -2.33 15.76 2.79
CA PRO A 155 -3.53 15.71 3.61
C PRO A 155 -3.58 16.84 4.65
N GLY A 156 -4.68 17.59 4.65
CA GLY A 156 -4.89 18.74 5.54
C GLY A 156 -3.82 19.84 5.43
N GLY A 157 -3.04 19.86 4.35
CA GLY A 157 -1.92 20.79 4.15
C GLY A 157 -0.74 20.56 5.09
N LYS A 158 -0.70 19.47 5.87
CA LYS A 158 0.27 19.24 6.96
C LYS A 158 1.05 17.94 6.84
N GLY A 159 0.75 17.08 5.87
CA GLY A 159 1.44 15.81 5.65
C GLY A 159 2.95 15.95 5.46
N HIS A 160 3.38 17.00 4.74
CA HIS A 160 4.80 17.29 4.55
C HIS A 160 5.58 17.49 5.87
N ARG A 161 4.92 17.91 6.96
CA ARG A 161 5.58 18.08 8.27
C ARG A 161 6.02 16.75 8.86
N ILE A 162 5.26 15.68 8.60
CA ILE A 162 5.63 14.32 9.02
C ILE A 162 6.87 13.87 8.25
N LEU A 163 6.93 14.12 6.94
CA LEU A 163 8.10 13.81 6.11
C LEU A 163 9.33 14.61 6.55
N HIS A 164 9.17 15.89 6.88
CA HIS A 164 10.26 16.70 7.43
C HIS A 164 10.79 16.11 8.74
N TRP A 165 9.90 15.78 9.69
CA TRP A 165 10.32 15.12 10.94
C TRP A 165 11.03 13.79 10.68
N THR A 166 10.48 12.97 9.77
CA THR A 166 11.06 11.67 9.39
C THR A 166 12.46 11.85 8.81
N SER A 167 12.68 12.83 7.93
CA SER A 167 14.00 13.12 7.36
C SER A 167 15.08 13.48 8.38
N GLN A 168 14.68 13.95 9.56
CA GLN A 168 15.59 14.37 10.62
C GLN A 168 15.83 13.31 11.69
N HIS A 169 14.86 12.41 11.91
CA HIS A 169 14.80 11.59 13.12
C HIS A 169 14.59 10.11 12.88
N ASP A 170 14.29 9.69 11.66
CA ASP A 170 14.18 8.28 11.35
C ASP A 170 15.53 7.57 11.62
N PRO A 171 15.56 6.40 12.30
CA PRO A 171 16.81 5.67 12.56
C PRO A 171 17.53 5.21 11.29
N ASP A 172 16.81 4.94 10.21
CA ASP A 172 17.36 4.42 8.97
C ASP A 172 17.77 5.55 8.00
N GLU A 173 18.99 5.49 7.47
CA GLU A 173 19.52 6.54 6.59
C GLU A 173 18.81 6.63 5.24
N ALA A 174 18.48 5.49 4.63
CA ALA A 174 17.78 5.46 3.34
C ALA A 174 16.36 6.04 3.50
N VAL A 175 15.69 5.73 4.61
CA VAL A 175 14.39 6.33 4.95
C VAL A 175 14.51 7.85 5.11
N ARG A 176 15.54 8.36 5.80
CA ARG A 176 15.78 9.81 5.97
C ARG A 176 15.99 10.52 4.63
N GLU A 177 16.83 9.97 3.76
CA GLU A 177 17.11 10.53 2.44
C GLU A 177 15.85 10.58 1.56
N LEU A 178 15.08 9.49 1.57
CA LEU A 178 13.84 9.41 0.81
C LEU A 178 12.79 10.40 1.34
N ALA A 179 12.67 10.53 2.66
CA ALA A 179 11.78 11.50 3.30
C ALA A 179 12.16 12.95 2.96
N THR A 180 13.45 13.26 2.80
CA THR A 180 13.93 14.58 2.37
C THR A 180 13.42 14.95 0.97
N LYS A 181 13.52 14.01 0.03
CA LYS A 181 13.01 14.16 -1.34
C LYS A 181 11.49 14.33 -1.33
N ALA A 182 10.79 13.45 -0.61
CA ALA A 182 9.34 13.46 -0.48
C ALA A 182 8.81 14.76 0.14
N TYR A 183 9.47 15.27 1.19
CA TYR A 183 9.10 16.52 1.85
C TYR A 183 9.08 17.70 0.87
N THR A 184 10.14 17.81 0.06
CA THR A 184 10.28 18.88 -0.93
C THR A 184 9.16 18.83 -1.96
N GLU A 185 8.88 17.65 -2.52
CA GLU A 185 7.82 17.47 -3.52
C GLU A 185 6.43 17.77 -2.93
N LEU A 186 6.10 17.20 -1.78
CA LEU A 186 4.76 17.32 -1.19
C LEU A 186 4.46 18.74 -0.68
N ARG A 187 5.51 19.50 -0.31
CA ARG A 187 5.39 20.91 0.09
C ARG A 187 5.07 21.81 -1.11
N HIS A 188 5.65 21.53 -2.28
CA HIS A 188 5.60 22.42 -3.44
C HIS A 188 4.59 21.99 -4.51
N GLN A 189 4.25 20.70 -4.59
CA GLN A 189 3.40 20.13 -5.64
C GLN A 189 2.32 19.21 -5.01
N PRO A 190 1.38 19.75 -4.22
CA PRO A 190 0.41 18.95 -3.49
C PRO A 190 -0.80 18.52 -4.33
N ARG A 191 -0.74 18.71 -5.66
CA ARG A 191 -1.85 18.44 -6.58
C ARG A 191 -1.40 17.51 -7.69
N LEU A 192 -2.37 16.76 -8.18
CA LEU A 192 -2.19 15.87 -9.32
C LEU A 192 -1.70 16.66 -10.55
N PRO A 193 -0.59 16.26 -11.19
CA PRO A 193 -0.14 16.87 -12.44
C PRO A 193 -1.20 16.78 -13.55
N GLN A 194 -1.24 17.78 -14.43
CA GLN A 194 -2.19 17.79 -15.55
C GLN A 194 -1.95 16.55 -16.45
N GLY A 195 -3.03 15.83 -16.76
CA GLY A 195 -2.99 14.64 -17.62
C GLY A 195 -2.58 13.34 -16.90
N LEU A 196 -2.22 13.39 -15.61
CA LEU A 196 -2.03 12.17 -14.83
C LEU A 196 -3.39 11.64 -14.36
N SER A 197 -3.63 10.34 -14.56
CA SER A 197 -4.86 9.69 -14.08
C SER A 197 -4.86 9.57 -12.55
N PRO A 198 -5.89 10.06 -11.84
CA PRO A 198 -6.00 9.87 -10.38
C PRO A 198 -6.05 8.38 -10.02
N ARG A 199 -6.71 7.55 -10.84
CA ARG A 199 -6.71 6.09 -10.68
C ARG A 199 -5.28 5.55 -10.67
N ARG A 200 -4.48 5.89 -11.68
CA ARG A 200 -3.09 5.42 -11.80
C ARG A 200 -2.26 5.72 -10.55
N THR A 201 -2.44 6.88 -9.91
CA THR A 201 -1.70 7.22 -8.68
C THR A 201 -1.99 6.28 -7.51
N VAL A 202 -3.23 5.79 -7.39
CA VAL A 202 -3.59 4.80 -6.37
C VAL A 202 -2.91 3.45 -6.65
N PHE A 203 -2.91 3.01 -7.92
CA PHE A 203 -2.21 1.79 -8.33
C PHE A 203 -0.70 1.88 -8.11
N ASP A 204 -0.10 3.03 -8.43
CA ASP A 204 1.31 3.31 -8.18
C ASP A 204 1.63 3.33 -6.68
N ALA A 205 0.72 3.79 -5.83
CA ALA A 205 0.91 3.70 -4.39
C ALA A 205 0.95 2.23 -3.91
N PHE A 206 0.04 1.38 -4.38
CA PHE A 206 0.06 -0.05 -4.06
C PHE A 206 1.25 -0.79 -4.68
N TRP A 207 1.75 -0.34 -5.83
CA TRP A 207 2.99 -0.83 -6.41
C TRP A 207 4.17 -0.71 -5.44
N TRP A 208 4.34 0.46 -4.83
CA TRP A 208 5.40 0.68 -3.83
C TRP A 208 5.24 -0.18 -2.57
N LEU A 209 4.00 -0.42 -2.14
CA LEU A 209 3.75 -1.28 -0.97
C LEU A 209 4.04 -2.76 -1.27
N ARG A 210 3.90 -3.21 -2.52
CA ARG A 210 4.32 -4.56 -2.93
C ARG A 210 5.84 -4.71 -2.97
N GLN A 211 6.55 -3.68 -3.40
CA GLN A 211 8.03 -3.65 -3.30
C GLN A 211 8.46 -3.77 -1.84
N ALA A 212 7.91 -2.93 -0.97
CA ALA A 212 8.21 -2.98 0.46
C ALA A 212 7.93 -4.35 1.09
N HIS A 213 6.86 -5.03 0.66
CA HIS A 213 6.58 -6.40 1.09
C HIS A 213 7.73 -7.36 0.77
N LEU A 214 8.20 -7.41 -0.48
CA LEU A 214 9.31 -8.29 -0.85
C LEU A 214 10.61 -7.88 -0.17
N SER A 215 10.94 -6.59 -0.17
CA SER A 215 12.15 -6.08 0.49
C SER A 215 12.18 -6.41 1.98
N SER A 216 11.05 -6.30 2.69
CA SER A 216 10.95 -6.65 4.12
C SER A 216 11.18 -8.14 4.41
N LEU A 217 10.93 -9.00 3.43
CA LEU A 217 11.14 -10.44 3.52
C LEU A 217 12.54 -10.85 3.05
N GLY A 218 13.35 -9.90 2.54
CA GLY A 218 14.65 -10.19 1.93
C GLY A 218 14.53 -10.93 0.59
N GLU A 219 13.36 -10.88 -0.05
CA GLU A 219 13.10 -11.52 -1.34
C GLU A 219 13.63 -10.65 -2.48
N PRO A 220 14.23 -11.24 -3.54
CA PRO A 220 14.68 -10.48 -4.68
C PRO A 220 13.49 -9.93 -5.49
N ILE A 221 13.67 -8.76 -6.09
CA ILE A 221 12.69 -8.16 -7.00
C ILE A 221 13.23 -8.31 -8.43
N ASP A 222 12.46 -8.94 -9.32
CA ASP A 222 12.73 -8.91 -10.76
C ASP A 222 12.33 -7.53 -11.28
N GLU A 223 13.24 -6.55 -11.25
CA GLU A 223 12.98 -5.16 -11.65
C GLU A 223 12.42 -5.03 -13.08
N ALA A 224 12.88 -5.89 -14.00
CA ALA A 224 12.43 -5.88 -15.38
C ALA A 224 11.02 -6.45 -15.50
N GLY A 225 10.74 -7.58 -14.84
CA GLY A 225 9.40 -8.15 -14.72
C GLY A 225 8.43 -7.20 -14.04
N ALA A 226 8.88 -6.61 -12.95
CA ALA A 226 8.15 -5.63 -12.18
C ALA A 226 7.73 -4.44 -13.06
N SER A 227 8.67 -3.83 -13.80
CA SER A 227 8.35 -2.75 -14.72
C SER A 227 7.27 -3.14 -15.75
N ARG A 228 7.35 -4.35 -16.32
CA ARG A 228 6.32 -4.88 -17.25
C ARG A 228 4.97 -5.09 -16.57
N THR A 229 4.95 -5.63 -15.35
CA THR A 229 3.73 -5.79 -14.54
C THR A 229 3.06 -4.44 -14.32
N ARG A 230 3.82 -3.42 -13.94
CA ARG A 230 3.32 -2.05 -13.72
C ARG A 230 2.75 -1.44 -15.00
N GLU A 231 3.41 -1.63 -16.14
CA GLU A 231 2.89 -1.18 -17.44
C GLU A 231 1.58 -1.89 -17.82
N GLN A 232 1.49 -3.20 -17.59
CA GLN A 232 0.29 -3.98 -17.84
C GLN A 232 -0.88 -3.51 -16.97
N GLU A 233 -0.64 -3.21 -15.69
CA GLU A 233 -1.64 -2.62 -14.80
C GLU A 233 -2.06 -1.23 -15.27
N ALA A 234 -1.10 -0.40 -15.69
CA ALA A 234 -1.38 0.95 -16.19
C ALA A 234 -2.30 0.92 -17.42
N ARG A 235 -2.10 -0.01 -18.37
CA ARG A 235 -2.98 -0.17 -19.55
C ARG A 235 -4.43 -0.44 -19.17
N ARG A 236 -4.66 -1.31 -18.17
CA ARG A 236 -5.99 -1.61 -17.62
C ARG A 236 -6.64 -0.42 -16.89
N THR A 237 -5.87 0.59 -16.52
CA THR A 237 -6.39 1.83 -15.91
C THR A 237 -6.65 2.93 -16.93
N THR A 238 -6.15 2.79 -18.16
CA THR A 238 -6.36 3.74 -19.28
C THR A 238 -7.43 3.27 -20.27
N GLU A 239 -7.63 1.96 -20.42
CA GLU A 239 -8.65 1.37 -21.29
C GLU A 239 -10.03 1.49 -20.64
N ALA A 240 -10.72 2.59 -20.91
CA ALA A 240 -12.17 2.60 -20.99
C ALA A 240 -12.52 2.41 -22.48
N GLU A 241 -12.59 1.15 -22.93
CA GLU A 241 -13.25 0.90 -24.22
C GLU A 241 -14.74 1.14 -24.03
N SER A 242 -15.21 2.17 -24.72
CA SER A 242 -16.62 2.53 -24.84
C SER A 242 -17.38 1.34 -25.42
N HIS A 243 -18.25 0.74 -24.62
CA HIS A 243 -19.30 -0.17 -25.09
C HIS A 243 -20.66 0.33 -24.61
#